data_AF-A0A2V5V0K3-F1
#
_entry.id   AF-A0A2V5V0K3-F1
#
_cell.length_a   1.000
_cell.length_b   1.000
_cell.length_c   1.000
_cell.angle_alpha   90.00
_cell.angle_beta   90.00
_cell.angle_gamma   90.00
#
_symmetry.space_group_name_H-M   'P 1'
#
loop_
_entity.id
_entity.type
_entity.pdbx_description
1 polymer ?
#
loop_
_entity_poly.entity_id
_entity_poly.type
_entity_poly.pdbx_seq_one_letter_code
_entity_poly.pdbx_strand_id
1 'polypeptide(L)'
;KVPVEGVHVGQSDDLIDVARKKTGRNLFIGKSTHNFEQALAAQHEGADYIGFGPIFATPTKPDYQPIGLKQIESVHRNVALPIFCIGGIKI
;
A
#
# COMPACT_ATOMS: atom_id res chain seq x y z
N LYS A 1 15.14 6.90 19.18
CA LYS A 1 14.72 6.68 17.77
C LYS A 1 15.55 5.52 17.23
N VAL A 2 14.92 4.53 16.60
CA VAL A 2 15.64 3.41 15.96
C VAL A 2 15.90 3.79 14.49
N PRO A 3 17.10 3.57 13.94
CA PRO A 3 17.35 3.73 12.52
C PRO A 3 16.50 2.73 11.73
N VAL A 4 15.71 3.25 10.79
CA VAL A 4 14.96 2.47 9.81
C VAL A 4 15.20 3.06 8.42
N GLU A 5 15.03 2.23 7.39
CA GLU A 5 15.13 2.61 5.96
C GLU A 5 13.77 2.96 5.35
N GLY A 6 12.68 2.53 5.98
CA GLY A 6 11.34 2.81 5.53
C GLY A 6 10.26 2.48 6.56
N VAL A 7 9.04 2.89 6.24
CA VAL A 7 7.82 2.59 7.00
C VAL A 7 6.70 2.23 6.05
N HIS A 8 5.72 1.48 6.52
CA HIS A 8 4.50 1.15 5.78
C HIS A 8 3.30 1.57 6.60
N VAL A 9 2.38 2.32 6.00
CA VAL A 9 1.21 2.88 6.68
C VAL A 9 -0.09 2.34 6.12
N GLY A 10 -1.08 2.15 6.98
CA GLY A 10 -2.45 1.81 6.64
C GLY A 10 -3.27 3.03 6.22
N GLN A 11 -4.53 2.78 5.87
CA GLN A 11 -5.48 3.83 5.48
C GLN A 11 -5.93 4.71 6.66
N SER A 12 -5.84 4.19 7.89
CA SER A 12 -6.21 4.91 9.13
C SER A 12 -5.00 5.45 9.89
N ASP A 13 -3.79 5.26 9.36
CA ASP A 13 -2.56 5.80 9.93
C ASP A 13 -2.30 7.23 9.42
N ASP A 14 -1.16 7.81 9.81
CA ASP A 14 -0.74 9.13 9.33
C ASP A 14 -0.70 9.22 7.78
N LEU A 15 -1.00 10.40 7.25
CA LEU A 15 -0.73 10.73 5.84
C LEU A 15 0.76 10.59 5.53
N ILE A 16 1.09 10.27 4.27
CA ILE A 16 2.49 10.10 3.81
C ILE A 16 3.33 11.33 4.16
N ASP A 17 2.81 12.53 3.93
CA ASP A 17 3.45 13.81 4.23
C ASP A 17 3.82 13.95 5.72
N VAL A 18 2.93 13.50 6.60
CA VAL A 18 3.11 13.55 8.04
C VAL A 18 4.16 12.52 8.47
N ALA A 19 4.10 11.30 7.94
CA ALA A 19 5.11 10.28 8.16
C ALA A 19 6.51 10.75 7.70
N ARG A 20 6.59 11.39 6.53
CA ARG A 20 7.84 11.95 5.98
C ARG A 20 8.40 13.06 6.88
N LYS A 21 7.55 13.97 7.39
CA LYS A 21 7.95 15.02 8.34
C LYS A 21 8.45 14.44 9.68
N LYS A 22 7.79 13.42 10.24
CA LYS A 22 8.16 12.80 11.53
C LYS A 22 9.53 12.12 11.49
N THR A 23 9.89 11.54 10.35
CA THR A 23 11.14 10.79 10.19
C THR A 23 12.36 11.70 10.00
N GLY A 24 12.16 12.91 9.44
CA GLY A 24 13.21 13.92 9.26
C GLY A 24 14.35 13.50 8.34
N ARG A 25 14.16 12.42 7.57
CA ARG A 25 15.13 11.82 6.64
C ARG A 25 14.38 11.33 5.41
N ASN A 26 15.07 11.19 4.29
CA ASN A 26 14.49 10.57 3.10
C ASN A 26 14.42 9.05 3.31
N LEU A 27 13.22 8.52 3.56
CA LEU A 27 12.96 7.09 3.79
C LEU A 27 11.91 6.61 2.79
N PHE A 28 11.90 5.30 2.53
CA PHE A 28 10.83 4.68 1.75
C PHE A 28 9.53 4.62 2.55
N ILE A 29 8.44 5.11 1.98
CA ILE A 29 7.12 5.09 2.62
C ILE A 29 6.14 4.33 1.72
N GLY A 30 5.68 3.18 2.20
CA GLY A 30 4.64 2.40 1.53
C GLY A 30 3.25 2.70 2.07
N LYS A 31 2.22 2.51 1.24
CA LYS A 31 0.83 2.59 1.67
C LYS A 31 0.05 1.31 1.36
N SER A 32 -0.71 0.81 2.32
CA SER A 32 -1.70 -0.26 2.09
C SER A 32 -2.87 0.30 1.30
N THR A 33 -3.33 -0.42 0.28
CA THR A 33 -4.40 0.00 -0.63
C THR A 33 -5.31 -1.20 -0.94
N HIS A 34 -6.61 -0.92 -1.08
CA HIS A 34 -7.65 -1.95 -1.11
C HIS A 34 -8.61 -1.83 -2.32
N ASN A 35 -8.42 -0.81 -3.15
CA ASN A 35 -9.15 -0.59 -4.39
C ASN A 35 -8.35 0.37 -5.31
N PHE A 36 -8.86 0.58 -6.52
CA PHE A 36 -8.22 1.43 -7.52
C PHE A 36 -8.06 2.87 -7.04
N GLU A 37 -9.08 3.43 -6.40
CA GLU A 37 -9.12 4.82 -5.94
C GLU A 37 -8.05 5.08 -4.89
N GLN A 38 -7.87 4.15 -3.94
CA GLN A 38 -6.81 4.23 -2.93
C GLN A 38 -5.42 4.09 -3.54
N ALA A 39 -5.25 3.24 -4.55
CA ALA A 39 -3.97 3.10 -5.25
C ALA A 39 -3.56 4.39 -5.97
N LEU A 40 -4.51 5.03 -6.66
CA LEU A 40 -4.30 6.31 -7.32
C LEU A 40 -4.06 7.44 -6.30
N ALA A 41 -4.81 7.45 -5.19
CA ALA A 41 -4.61 8.41 -4.11
C ALA A 41 -3.22 8.28 -3.47
N ALA A 42 -2.75 7.06 -3.20
CA ALA A 42 -1.42 6.83 -2.64
C ALA A 42 -0.28 7.36 -3.54
N GLN A 43 -0.45 7.26 -4.86
CA GLN A 43 0.47 7.91 -5.81
C GLN A 43 0.47 9.43 -5.67
N HIS A 44 -0.70 10.06 -5.59
CA HIS A 44 -0.80 11.51 -5.41
C HIS A 44 -0.28 11.98 -4.04
N GLU A 45 -0.42 11.17 -3.00
CA GLU A 45 0.18 11.39 -1.68
C GLU A 45 1.72 11.24 -1.69
N GLY A 46 2.32 10.78 -2.79
CA GLY A 46 3.78 10.61 -2.89
C GLY A 46 4.30 9.42 -2.10
N ALA A 47 3.53 8.33 -2.01
CA ALA A 47 4.04 7.04 -1.55
C ALA A 47 5.14 6.54 -2.50
N ASP A 48 6.12 5.82 -1.95
CA ASP A 48 7.23 5.25 -2.71
C ASP A 48 6.85 3.87 -3.29
N TYR A 49 5.86 3.18 -2.70
CA TYR A 49 5.27 1.94 -3.20
C TYR A 49 3.88 1.71 -2.59
N ILE A 50 3.12 0.77 -3.15
CA ILE A 50 1.85 0.34 -2.57
C ILE A 50 1.82 -1.15 -2.27
N GLY A 51 1.21 -1.52 -1.15
CA GLY A 51 0.71 -2.87 -0.90
C GLY A 51 -0.73 -2.96 -1.37
N PHE A 52 -1.03 -3.79 -2.38
CA PHE A 52 -2.38 -3.91 -2.95
C PHE A 52 -2.98 -5.26 -2.56
N GLY A 53 -4.02 -5.25 -1.73
CA GLY A 53 -4.59 -6.49 -1.19
C GLY A 53 -5.73 -6.31 -0.19
N PRO A 54 -6.31 -7.38 0.35
CA PRO A 54 -5.92 -8.76 0.07
C PRO A 54 -6.35 -9.20 -1.34
N ILE A 55 -5.47 -9.87 -2.09
CA ILE A 55 -5.82 -10.43 -3.41
C ILE A 55 -6.74 -11.64 -3.26
N PHE A 56 -6.42 -12.53 -2.31
CA PHE A 56 -7.22 -13.68 -1.95
C PHE A 56 -7.59 -13.64 -0.46
N ALA A 57 -8.58 -14.44 -0.07
CA ALA A 57 -9.00 -14.53 1.33
C ALA A 57 -7.82 -14.95 2.23
N THR A 58 -7.70 -14.30 3.40
CA THR A 58 -6.61 -14.54 4.36
C THR A 58 -7.14 -14.57 5.79
N PRO A 59 -6.68 -15.49 6.64
CA PRO A 59 -7.08 -15.53 8.04
C PRO A 59 -6.56 -14.34 8.87
N THR A 60 -5.55 -13.61 8.39
CA THR A 60 -4.97 -12.45 9.10
C THR A 60 -5.88 -11.23 9.11
N LYS A 61 -6.77 -11.11 8.11
CA LYS A 61 -7.74 -10.01 7.98
C LYS A 61 -9.06 -10.56 7.42
N PRO A 62 -9.84 -11.28 8.22
CA PRO A 62 -11.04 -11.99 7.75
C PRO A 62 -12.14 -11.04 7.28
N ASP A 63 -12.15 -9.80 7.78
CA ASP A 63 -13.18 -8.80 7.46
C ASP A 63 -12.99 -8.16 6.07
N TYR A 64 -11.84 -8.38 5.43
CA TYR A 64 -11.55 -7.82 4.12
C TYR A 64 -12.04 -8.74 3.01
N GLN A 65 -12.89 -8.20 2.14
CA GLN A 65 -13.26 -8.86 0.90
C GLN A 65 -12.05 -8.94 -0.04
N PRO A 66 -11.74 -10.12 -0.60
CA PRO A 66 -10.65 -10.24 -1.55
C PRO A 66 -10.89 -9.40 -2.80
N ILE A 67 -9.88 -8.64 -3.21
CA ILE A 67 -9.93 -7.78 -4.40
C ILE A 67 -9.97 -8.63 -5.69
N GLY A 68 -9.34 -9.81 -5.65
CA GLY A 68 -9.14 -10.66 -6.82
C GLY A 68 -8.17 -10.04 -7.83
N LEU A 69 -8.02 -10.72 -8.97
CA LEU A 69 -7.02 -10.36 -9.98
C LEU A 69 -7.46 -9.23 -10.91
N LYS A 70 -8.78 -8.99 -11.03
CA LYS A 70 -9.34 -8.07 -12.03
C LYS A 70 -8.86 -6.62 -11.84
N GLN A 71 -8.74 -6.15 -10.60
CA GLN A 71 -8.31 -4.78 -10.34
C GLN A 71 -6.80 -4.59 -10.48
N ILE A 72 -5.99 -5.65 -10.36
CA ILE A 72 -4.53 -5.58 -10.46
C ILE A 72 -4.13 -4.97 -11.80
N GLU A 73 -4.75 -5.42 -12.90
CA GLU A 73 -4.45 -4.94 -14.24
C GLU A 73 -4.78 -3.45 -14.40
N SER A 74 -5.91 -3.00 -13.84
CA SER A 74 -6.30 -1.59 -13.86
C SER A 74 -5.31 -0.73 -13.07
N VAL A 75 -4.93 -1.16 -11.86
CA VAL A 75 -3.95 -0.45 -11.04
C VAL A 75 -2.59 -0.42 -11.74
N HIS A 76 -2.12 -1.55 -12.27
CA HIS A 76 -0.84 -1.63 -12.98
C HIS A 76 -0.77 -0.70 -14.21
N ARG A 77 -1.90 -0.47 -14.89
CA ARG A 77 -1.94 0.45 -16.04
C ARG A 77 -1.98 1.93 -15.68
N ASN A 78 -2.48 2.29 -14.50
CA ASN A 78 -2.76 3.69 -14.15
C ASN A 78 -1.90 4.22 -12.97
N VAL A 79 -1.23 3.33 -12.23
CA VAL A 79 -0.36 3.68 -11.12
C VAL A 79 1.08 3.32 -11.50
N ALA A 80 1.95 4.33 -11.48
CA ALA A 80 3.37 4.23 -11.84
C ALA A 80 4.25 3.74 -10.68
N LEU A 81 3.72 3.72 -9.44
CA LEU A 81 4.44 3.22 -8.28
C LEU A 81 4.67 1.70 -8.36
N PRO A 82 5.74 1.17 -7.74
CA PRO A 82 5.87 -0.27 -7.50
C PRO A 82 4.67 -0.82 -6.73
N ILE A 83 4.08 -1.92 -7.24
CA ILE A 83 2.89 -2.56 -6.68
C ILE A 83 3.27 -3.93 -6.12
N PHE A 84 3.07 -4.12 -4.82
CA PHE A 84 3.24 -5.40 -4.16
C PHE A 84 1.87 -6.00 -3.84
N CYS A 85 1.48 -7.03 -4.59
CA CYS A 85 0.25 -7.76 -4.33
C CYS A 85 0.38 -8.59 -3.04
N ILE A 86 -0.57 -8.47 -2.11
CA ILE A 86 -0.53 -9.12 -0.80
C ILE A 86 -1.87 -9.74 -0.44
N GLY A 87 -1.87 -10.74 0.45
CA GLY A 87 -3.07 -11.36 1.00
C GLY A 87 -3.45 -12.66 0.30
N GLY A 88 -3.28 -13.78 1.02
CA GLY A 88 -3.66 -15.11 0.57
C GLY A 88 -2.86 -15.68 -0.62
N ILE A 89 -1.66 -15.13 -0.90
CA ILE A 89 -0.73 -15.65 -1.92
C ILE A 89 -0.16 -17.01 -1.47
N LYS A 90 -0.16 -18.00 -2.37
CA LYS A 90 0.37 -19.36 -2.15
C LYS A 90 1.29 -19.74 -3.32
N ILE A 91 2.23 -20.65 -3.06
CA ILE A 91 3.14 -21.25 -4.05
C ILE A 91 2.47 -22.50 -4.64
#